data_AF-A0A925NBI7-F1
#
_entry.id   AF-A0A925NBI7-F1
#
_cell.length_a   1.000
_cell.length_b   1.000
_cell.length_c   1.000
_cell.angle_alpha   90.00
_cell.angle_beta   90.00
_cell.angle_gamma   90.00
#
_symmetry.space_group_name_H-M   'P 1'
#
loop_
_entity.id
_entity.type
_entity.pdbx_description
1 polymer ?
#
loop_
_entity_poly.entity_id
_entity_poly.type
_entity_poly.pdbx_seq_one_letter_code
_entity_poly.pdbx_strand_id
1 'polypeptide(L)'
;RAETLVQELARHPRDAMPRVRELQAEWQQHARSLPLERKVENVLWSRFKAATDAVFAQREAAFNAHDAELAANLAEREALIARLTSIDLDTTPVAEMQRALGDADRAWRQPVEVPRAAVKSLDTRFTAARAALAQAVAESAQKRWFAQCDHLVAKIALCEAREASPEEAHLSERWAALAALPVAWEKPLAQRWSQAPTAGPLSATACEDLLLQLEAALDLPASAESLAARRDLKLRALKDALEGRAAQTQDPLAQRAQWFASALRQSGMSPAQRERLRALIAALRHAAPGSLGGSAR
;
A
#
# COMPACT_ATOMS: atom_id res chain seq x y z
N ARG A 1 27.79 21.13 -53.05
CA ARG A 1 26.75 21.85 -52.27
C ARG A 1 25.60 20.93 -51.93
N ALA A 2 24.76 20.50 -52.88
CA ALA A 2 23.63 19.61 -52.58
C ALA A 2 24.04 18.30 -51.88
N GLU A 3 25.09 17.62 -52.33
CA GLU A 3 25.60 16.39 -51.68
C GLU A 3 26.11 16.63 -50.24
N THR A 4 26.80 17.75 -50.01
CA THR A 4 27.29 18.17 -48.69
C THR A 4 26.14 18.50 -47.75
N LEU A 5 25.14 19.24 -48.26
CA LEU A 5 23.94 19.58 -47.52
C LEU A 5 23.13 18.33 -47.19
N VAL A 6 23.05 17.35 -48.08
CA VAL A 6 22.38 16.07 -47.85
C VAL A 6 23.05 15.29 -46.70
N GLN A 7 24.38 15.28 -46.63
CA GLN A 7 25.11 14.70 -45.49
C GLN A 7 24.89 15.46 -44.17
N GLU A 8 24.66 16.76 -44.21
CA GLU A 8 24.36 17.59 -43.03
C GLU A 8 22.89 17.46 -42.60
N LEU A 9 21.96 17.41 -43.55
CA LEU A 9 20.53 17.23 -43.31
C LEU A 9 20.20 15.85 -42.76
N ALA A 10 21.01 14.84 -43.10
CA ALA A 10 21.03 13.54 -42.45
C ALA A 10 21.29 13.61 -40.94
N ARG A 11 21.96 14.67 -40.46
CA ARG A 11 22.25 14.91 -39.02
C ARG A 11 21.17 15.78 -38.35
N HIS A 12 20.36 16.51 -39.11
CA HIS A 12 19.33 17.43 -38.61
C HIS A 12 17.98 17.24 -39.35
N PRO A 13 17.21 16.20 -39.01
CA PRO A 13 16.05 15.76 -39.80
C PRO A 13 14.85 16.73 -39.78
N ARG A 14 14.77 17.66 -38.81
CA ARG A 14 13.64 18.61 -38.69
C ARG A 14 13.63 19.69 -39.77
N ASP A 15 14.82 20.13 -40.22
CA ASP A 15 14.99 21.21 -41.20
C ASP A 15 15.35 20.68 -42.60
N ALA A 16 15.50 19.36 -42.73
CA ALA A 16 15.85 18.68 -43.96
C ALA A 16 14.84 18.89 -45.09
N MET A 17 13.55 18.87 -44.76
CA MET A 17 12.47 18.92 -45.76
C MET A 17 12.30 20.28 -46.45
N PRO A 18 12.25 21.42 -45.73
CA PRO A 18 12.26 22.74 -46.35
C PRO A 18 13.52 22.96 -47.20
N ARG A 19 14.68 22.52 -46.69
CA ARG A 19 15.96 22.73 -47.35
C ARG A 19 16.14 21.89 -48.62
N VAL A 20 15.65 20.65 -48.63
CA VAL A 20 15.58 19.83 -49.86
C VAL A 20 14.66 20.48 -50.89
N ARG A 21 13.54 21.07 -50.47
CA ARG A 21 12.63 21.81 -51.39
C ARG A 21 13.28 23.07 -51.96
N GLU A 22 14.01 23.83 -51.15
CA GLU A 22 14.80 24.99 -51.61
C GLU A 22 15.84 24.57 -52.64
N LEU A 23 16.61 23.51 -52.37
CA LEU A 23 17.58 22.97 -53.32
C LEU A 23 16.94 22.49 -54.64
N GLN A 24 15.76 21.87 -54.56
CA GLN A 24 15.01 21.46 -55.75
C GLN A 24 14.53 22.68 -56.57
N ALA A 25 14.13 23.76 -55.92
CA ALA A 25 13.75 25.01 -56.57
C ALA A 25 14.96 25.73 -57.21
N GLU A 26 16.08 25.81 -56.49
CA GLU A 26 17.35 26.33 -57.01
C GLU A 26 17.82 25.54 -58.23
N TRP A 27 17.75 24.21 -58.18
CA TRP A 27 18.06 23.34 -59.31
C TRP A 27 17.20 23.68 -60.53
N GLN A 28 15.88 23.76 -60.38
CA GLN A 28 14.95 24.09 -61.46
C GLN A 28 15.22 25.48 -62.05
N GLN A 29 15.55 26.45 -61.20
CA GLN A 29 15.88 27.81 -61.62
C GLN A 29 17.19 27.85 -62.43
N HIS A 30 18.24 27.17 -61.93
CA HIS A 30 19.51 27.08 -62.63
C HIS A 30 19.39 26.37 -63.99
N ALA A 31 18.66 25.25 -64.03
CA ALA A 31 18.40 24.50 -65.27
C ALA A 31 17.66 25.35 -66.33
N ARG A 32 16.79 26.28 -65.93
CA ARG A 32 16.12 27.23 -66.84
C ARG A 32 17.03 28.36 -67.31
N SER A 33 17.93 28.83 -66.44
CA SER A 33 18.82 29.99 -66.72
C SER A 33 20.09 29.65 -67.51
N LEU A 34 20.61 28.43 -67.37
CA LEU A 34 21.81 27.95 -68.06
C LEU A 34 21.51 26.58 -68.70
N PRO A 35 21.13 26.54 -69.99
CA PRO A 35 20.95 25.30 -70.71
C PRO A 35 22.31 24.59 -70.86
N LEU A 36 22.44 23.42 -70.22
CA LEU A 36 23.60 22.55 -70.34
C LEU A 36 23.38 21.53 -71.47
N GLU A 37 24.47 20.89 -71.91
CA GLU A 37 24.36 19.76 -72.84
C GLU A 37 23.61 18.61 -72.15
N ARG A 38 22.59 18.04 -72.82
CA ARG A 38 21.65 17.07 -72.24
C ARG A 38 22.30 15.91 -71.46
N LYS A 39 23.45 15.40 -71.93
CA LYS A 39 24.19 14.33 -71.26
C LYS A 39 24.71 14.77 -69.89
N VAL A 40 25.25 15.98 -69.79
CA VAL A 40 25.81 16.54 -68.55
C VAL A 40 24.69 16.85 -67.56
N GLU A 41 23.60 17.44 -68.03
CA GLU A 41 22.41 17.72 -67.22
C GLU A 41 21.83 16.46 -66.59
N ASN A 42 21.65 15.38 -67.38
CA ASN A 42 21.13 14.11 -66.88
C ASN A 42 21.98 13.47 -65.79
N VAL A 43 23.31 13.52 -65.92
CA VAL A 43 24.24 12.98 -64.91
C VAL A 43 24.13 13.77 -63.60
N LEU A 44 24.15 15.10 -63.70
CA LEU A 44 24.04 15.97 -62.53
C LEU A 44 22.66 15.83 -61.85
N TRP A 45 21.58 15.72 -62.63
CA TRP A 45 20.23 15.48 -62.12
C TRP A 45 20.11 14.14 -61.41
N SER A 46 20.66 13.07 -62.00
CA SER A 46 20.62 11.74 -61.38
C SER A 46 21.34 11.73 -60.03
N ARG A 47 22.49 12.41 -59.92
CA ARG A 47 23.23 12.54 -58.66
C ARG A 47 22.45 13.35 -57.63
N PHE A 48 21.87 14.47 -58.05
CA PHE A 48 21.04 15.31 -57.20
C PHE A 48 19.82 14.54 -56.65
N LYS A 49 19.10 13.85 -57.53
CA LYS A 49 17.93 13.04 -57.15
C LYS A 49 18.31 11.92 -56.17
N ALA A 50 19.38 11.19 -56.45
CA ALA A 50 19.85 10.12 -55.55
C ALA A 50 20.18 10.67 -54.15
N ALA A 51 20.81 11.84 -54.07
CA ALA A 51 21.10 12.50 -52.81
C ALA A 51 19.82 12.93 -52.07
N THR A 52 18.81 13.46 -52.78
CA THR A 52 17.52 13.79 -52.15
C THR A 52 16.74 12.56 -51.69
N ASP A 53 16.70 11.49 -52.50
CA ASP A 53 16.02 10.24 -52.18
C ASP A 53 16.60 9.60 -50.91
N ALA A 54 17.92 9.70 -50.70
CA ALA A 54 18.57 9.23 -49.48
C ALA A 54 18.09 9.97 -48.21
N VAL A 55 17.85 11.28 -48.28
CA VAL A 55 17.31 12.06 -47.14
C VAL A 55 15.89 11.62 -46.80
N PHE A 56 15.05 11.37 -47.82
CA PHE A 56 13.69 10.87 -47.61
C PHE A 56 13.69 9.48 -46.96
N ALA A 57 14.50 8.55 -47.49
CA ALA A 57 14.62 7.20 -46.96
C ALA A 57 15.09 7.18 -45.50
N GLN A 58 16.07 8.03 -45.14
CA GLN A 58 16.55 8.12 -43.76
C GLN A 58 15.50 8.70 -42.81
N ARG A 59 14.74 9.71 -43.24
CA ARG A 59 13.64 10.27 -42.44
C ARG A 59 12.53 9.27 -42.22
N GLU A 60 12.15 8.53 -43.27
CA GLU A 60 11.15 7.46 -43.18
C GLU A 60 11.63 6.35 -42.24
N ALA A 61 12.90 5.93 -42.33
CA ALA A 61 13.49 4.98 -41.39
C ALA A 61 13.47 5.48 -39.94
N ALA A 62 13.79 6.76 -39.69
CA ALA A 62 13.74 7.36 -38.36
C ALA A 62 12.31 7.45 -37.81
N PHE A 63 11.34 7.79 -38.65
CA PHE A 63 9.92 7.81 -38.28
C PHE A 63 9.43 6.40 -37.93
N ASN A 64 9.73 5.41 -38.77
CA ASN A 64 9.36 4.01 -38.53
C ASN A 64 10.02 3.45 -37.25
N ALA A 65 11.29 3.82 -36.98
CA ALA A 65 11.98 3.42 -35.76
C ALA A 65 11.33 4.03 -34.52
N HIS A 66 10.95 5.32 -34.56
CA HIS A 66 10.26 5.98 -33.47
C HIS A 66 8.86 5.40 -33.24
N ASP A 67 8.08 5.15 -34.30
CA ASP A 67 6.78 4.50 -34.19
C ASP A 67 6.88 3.09 -33.61
N ALA A 68 7.92 2.33 -34.00
CA ALA A 68 8.19 1.00 -33.44
C ALA A 68 8.56 1.07 -31.95
N GLU A 69 9.34 2.07 -31.52
CA GLU A 69 9.65 2.32 -30.11
C GLU A 69 8.39 2.65 -29.31
N LEU A 70 7.54 3.56 -29.82
CA LEU A 70 6.26 3.88 -29.18
C LEU A 70 5.32 2.68 -29.07
N ALA A 71 5.30 1.81 -30.09
CA ALA A 71 4.50 0.58 -30.08
C ALA A 71 5.04 -0.44 -29.06
N ALA A 72 6.35 -0.60 -28.96
CA ALA A 72 6.98 -1.45 -27.95
C ALA A 72 6.68 -0.97 -26.52
N ASN A 73 6.83 0.34 -26.29
CA ASN A 73 6.52 0.98 -25.02
C ASN A 73 5.04 0.84 -24.64
N LEU A 74 4.14 0.98 -25.61
CA LEU A 74 2.70 0.71 -25.42
C LEU A 74 2.47 -0.74 -24.98
N ALA A 75 3.06 -1.71 -25.68
CA ALA A 75 2.93 -3.13 -25.35
C ALA A 75 3.46 -3.44 -23.94
N GLU A 76 4.56 -2.82 -23.51
CA GLU A 76 5.10 -2.98 -22.16
C GLU A 76 4.12 -2.46 -21.10
N ARG A 77 3.51 -1.29 -21.32
CA ARG A 77 2.50 -0.72 -20.42
C ARG A 77 1.26 -1.61 -20.34
N GLU A 78 0.82 -2.15 -21.46
CA GLU A 78 -0.30 -3.09 -21.50
C GLU A 78 0.01 -4.40 -20.79
N ALA A 79 1.23 -4.93 -20.96
CA ALA A 79 1.68 -6.12 -20.24
C ALA A 79 1.78 -5.89 -18.73
N LEU A 80 2.13 -4.68 -18.27
CA LEU A 80 2.07 -4.32 -16.86
C LEU A 80 0.65 -4.39 -16.30
N ILE A 81 -0.30 -3.78 -17.02
CA ILE A 81 -1.72 -3.80 -16.64
C ILE A 81 -2.24 -5.24 -16.65
N ALA A 82 -1.93 -6.02 -17.69
CA ALA A 82 -2.33 -7.41 -17.81
C ALA A 82 -1.84 -8.26 -16.63
N ARG A 83 -0.58 -8.07 -16.21
CA ARG A 83 -0.02 -8.74 -15.02
C ARG A 83 -0.84 -8.43 -13.77
N LEU A 84 -1.14 -7.16 -13.50
CA LEU A 84 -1.96 -6.78 -12.34
C LEU A 84 -3.37 -7.38 -12.41
N THR A 85 -4.00 -7.38 -13.58
CA THR A 85 -5.37 -7.92 -13.75
C THR A 85 -5.44 -9.44 -13.75
N SER A 86 -4.32 -10.14 -13.97
CA SER A 86 -4.26 -11.60 -13.98
C SER A 86 -4.11 -12.22 -12.59
N ILE A 87 -3.88 -11.39 -11.57
CA ILE A 87 -3.74 -11.86 -10.18
C ILE A 87 -5.13 -12.27 -9.69
N ASP A 88 -5.25 -13.54 -9.30
CA ASP A 88 -6.43 -14.06 -8.63
C ASP A 88 -6.47 -13.50 -7.20
N LEU A 89 -7.39 -12.57 -6.95
CA LEU A 89 -7.50 -11.85 -5.68
C LEU A 89 -7.94 -12.74 -4.51
N ASP A 90 -8.52 -13.92 -4.79
CA ASP A 90 -9.03 -14.83 -3.77
C ASP A 90 -8.00 -15.86 -3.33
N THR A 91 -7.14 -16.31 -4.26
CA THR A 91 -6.18 -17.40 -3.99
C THR A 91 -4.74 -16.93 -3.84
N THR A 92 -4.39 -15.77 -4.40
CA THR A 92 -3.01 -15.26 -4.35
C THR A 92 -2.63 -14.84 -2.93
N PRO A 93 -1.44 -15.22 -2.43
CA PRO A 93 -0.94 -14.75 -1.13
C PRO A 93 -0.82 -13.22 -1.07
N VAL A 94 -1.25 -12.61 0.05
CA VAL A 94 -1.19 -11.14 0.26
C VAL A 94 0.21 -10.56 0.05
N ALA A 95 1.26 -11.28 0.45
CA ALA A 95 2.64 -10.83 0.28
C ALA A 95 3.05 -10.74 -1.21
N GLU A 96 2.51 -11.64 -2.05
CA GLU A 96 2.72 -11.60 -3.49
C GLU A 96 1.93 -10.46 -4.13
N MET A 97 0.67 -10.25 -3.73
CA MET A 97 -0.13 -9.10 -4.16
C MET A 97 0.56 -7.76 -3.84
N GLN A 98 1.12 -7.63 -2.63
CA GLN A 98 1.88 -6.43 -2.22
C GLN A 98 3.15 -6.23 -3.06
N ARG A 99 3.86 -7.32 -3.37
CA ARG A 99 5.05 -7.28 -4.22
C ARG A 99 4.68 -6.83 -5.63
N ALA A 100 3.66 -7.43 -6.23
CA ALA A 100 3.17 -7.08 -7.56
C ALA A 100 2.75 -5.61 -7.64
N LEU A 101 2.08 -5.09 -6.60
CA LEU A 101 1.72 -3.67 -6.50
C LEU A 101 2.97 -2.77 -6.49
N GLY A 102 3.97 -3.09 -5.67
CA GLY A 102 5.21 -2.32 -5.57
C GLY A 102 6.04 -2.35 -6.85
N ASP A 103 6.13 -3.50 -7.51
CA ASP A 103 6.84 -3.66 -8.77
C ASP A 103 6.13 -2.91 -9.90
N ALA A 104 4.80 -2.95 -9.93
CA ALA A 104 4.01 -2.22 -10.92
C ALA A 104 4.09 -0.71 -10.73
N ASP A 105 4.01 -0.21 -9.49
CA ASP A 105 4.19 1.22 -9.19
C ASP A 105 5.59 1.71 -9.59
N ARG A 106 6.63 0.89 -9.37
CA ARG A 106 8.01 1.22 -9.77
C ARG A 106 8.15 1.28 -11.29
N ALA A 107 7.63 0.30 -12.01
CA ALA A 107 7.68 0.25 -13.46
C ALA A 107 6.88 1.40 -14.09
N TRP A 108 5.68 1.70 -13.56
CA TRP A 108 4.83 2.76 -14.10
C TRP A 108 5.44 4.16 -13.97
N ARG A 109 6.21 4.40 -12.90
CA ARG A 109 6.89 5.69 -12.65
C ARG A 109 8.07 5.96 -13.58
N GLN A 110 8.61 4.94 -14.26
CA GLN A 110 9.67 5.15 -15.23
C GLN A 110 9.13 6.03 -16.38
N PRO A 111 9.82 7.11 -16.77
CA PRO A 111 9.40 7.95 -17.87
C PRO A 111 9.57 7.17 -19.17
N VAL A 112 8.46 6.86 -19.83
CA VAL A 112 8.45 6.14 -21.10
C VAL A 112 7.49 6.87 -22.04
N GLU A 113 7.92 7.13 -23.27
CA GLU A 113 7.07 7.77 -24.27
C GLU A 113 6.11 6.73 -24.87
N VAL A 114 4.82 7.10 -24.94
CA VAL A 114 3.77 6.26 -25.52
C VAL A 114 2.90 7.10 -26.47
N PRO A 115 2.17 6.47 -27.40
CA PRO A 115 1.26 7.20 -28.29
C PRO A 115 0.28 8.06 -27.49
N ARG A 116 0.19 9.36 -27.84
CA ARG A 116 -0.66 10.34 -27.12
C ARG A 116 -2.11 9.90 -26.97
N ALA A 117 -2.65 9.21 -27.98
CA ALA A 117 -4.00 8.65 -27.97
C ALA A 117 -4.21 7.56 -26.91
N ALA A 118 -3.16 6.83 -26.54
CA ALA A 118 -3.21 5.73 -25.57
C ALA A 118 -3.04 6.20 -24.11
N VAL A 119 -2.38 7.34 -23.87
CA VAL A 119 -2.02 7.85 -22.53
C VAL A 119 -3.19 7.79 -21.54
N LYS A 120 -4.33 8.37 -21.90
CA LYS A 120 -5.49 8.43 -20.99
C LYS A 120 -6.08 7.06 -20.68
N SER A 121 -6.18 6.19 -21.70
CA SER A 121 -6.72 4.83 -21.55
C SER A 121 -5.80 3.98 -20.67
N LEU A 122 -4.49 4.04 -20.92
CA LEU A 122 -3.46 3.37 -20.13
C LEU A 122 -3.51 3.79 -18.66
N ASP A 123 -3.55 5.09 -18.38
CA ASP A 123 -3.61 5.62 -17.01
C ASP A 123 -4.88 5.18 -16.27
N THR A 124 -6.03 5.22 -16.94
CA THR A 124 -7.31 4.80 -16.36
C THR A 124 -7.29 3.30 -16.03
N ARG A 125 -6.84 2.46 -16.97
CA ARG A 125 -6.75 1.01 -16.79
C ARG A 125 -5.76 0.62 -15.71
N PHE A 126 -4.59 1.25 -15.68
CA PHE A 126 -3.57 1.01 -14.66
C PHE A 126 -4.09 1.40 -13.27
N THR A 127 -4.68 2.59 -13.14
CA THR A 127 -5.24 3.07 -11.86
C THR A 127 -6.34 2.14 -11.36
N ALA A 128 -7.23 1.67 -12.24
CA ALA A 128 -8.27 0.71 -11.89
C ALA A 128 -7.71 -0.64 -11.42
N ALA A 129 -6.78 -1.24 -12.18
CA ALA A 129 -6.15 -2.51 -11.82
C ALA A 129 -5.39 -2.42 -10.48
N ARG A 130 -4.65 -1.32 -10.30
CA ARG A 130 -3.93 -1.01 -9.07
C ARG A 130 -4.88 -0.83 -7.88
N ALA A 131 -5.99 -0.13 -8.07
CA ALA A 131 -6.99 0.09 -7.01
C ALA A 131 -7.65 -1.22 -6.58
N ALA A 132 -8.02 -2.09 -7.52
CA ALA A 132 -8.61 -3.40 -7.23
C ALA A 132 -7.65 -4.27 -6.39
N LEU A 133 -6.38 -4.37 -6.79
CA LEU A 133 -5.38 -5.13 -6.05
C LEU A 133 -5.11 -4.54 -4.65
N ALA A 134 -4.99 -3.21 -4.55
CA ALA A 134 -4.80 -2.53 -3.27
C ALA A 134 -5.98 -2.73 -2.31
N GLN A 135 -7.21 -2.72 -2.84
CA GLN A 135 -8.41 -3.01 -2.07
C GLN A 135 -8.41 -4.45 -1.54
N ALA A 136 -8.09 -5.44 -2.38
CA ALA A 136 -8.00 -6.85 -1.96
C ALA A 136 -6.97 -7.06 -0.84
N VAL A 137 -5.81 -6.38 -0.91
CA VAL A 137 -4.79 -6.39 0.15
C VAL A 137 -5.34 -5.78 1.45
N ALA A 138 -6.04 -4.64 1.37
CA ALA A 138 -6.62 -3.98 2.53
C ALA A 138 -7.72 -4.83 3.19
N GLU A 139 -8.62 -5.41 2.40
CA GLU A 139 -9.67 -6.31 2.87
C GLU A 139 -9.09 -7.57 3.54
N SER A 140 -8.03 -8.13 2.97
CA SER A 140 -7.31 -9.27 3.57
C SER A 140 -6.69 -8.90 4.91
N ALA A 141 -6.12 -7.70 5.04
CA ALA A 141 -5.60 -7.20 6.30
C ALA A 141 -6.71 -6.99 7.34
N GLN A 142 -7.86 -6.46 6.93
CA GLN A 142 -9.04 -6.29 7.78
C GLN A 142 -9.61 -7.63 8.26
N LYS A 143 -9.77 -8.62 7.36
CA LYS A 143 -10.21 -9.98 7.71
C LYS A 143 -9.26 -10.61 8.73
N ARG A 144 -7.95 -10.47 8.54
CA ARG A 144 -6.93 -10.96 9.49
C ARG A 144 -7.06 -10.26 10.85
N TRP A 145 -7.26 -8.95 10.87
CA TRP A 145 -7.46 -8.19 12.09
C TRP A 145 -8.70 -8.66 12.86
N PHE A 146 -9.82 -8.84 12.17
CA PHE A 146 -11.04 -9.35 12.79
C PHE A 146 -10.85 -10.76 13.35
N ALA A 147 -10.21 -11.66 12.61
CA ALA A 147 -9.89 -13.01 13.08
C ALA A 147 -8.98 -12.99 14.33
N GLN A 148 -8.02 -12.05 14.41
CA GLN A 148 -7.21 -11.86 15.61
C GLN A 148 -8.03 -11.40 16.81
N CYS A 149 -8.96 -10.45 16.62
CA CYS A 149 -9.89 -10.04 17.68
C CYS A 149 -10.82 -11.18 18.11
N ASP A 150 -11.33 -11.99 17.17
CA ASP A 150 -12.19 -13.13 17.45
C ASP A 150 -11.43 -14.21 18.25
N HIS A 151 -10.19 -14.52 17.86
CA HIS A 151 -9.32 -15.43 18.62
C HIS A 151 -8.97 -14.88 20.01
N LEU A 152 -8.80 -13.57 20.15
CA LEU A 152 -8.56 -12.92 21.44
C LEU A 152 -9.75 -13.13 22.39
N VAL A 153 -10.97 -12.88 21.90
CA VAL A 153 -12.21 -13.14 22.66
C VAL A 153 -12.31 -14.61 23.04
N ALA A 154 -12.04 -15.52 22.11
CA ALA A 154 -12.09 -16.96 22.35
C ALA A 154 -11.08 -17.40 23.43
N LYS A 155 -9.83 -16.91 23.39
CA LYS A 155 -8.82 -17.21 24.43
C LYS A 155 -9.22 -16.66 25.80
N ILE A 156 -9.77 -15.45 25.87
CA ILE A 156 -10.28 -14.89 27.14
C ILE A 156 -11.42 -15.75 27.68
N ALA A 157 -12.37 -16.16 26.84
CA ALA A 157 -13.48 -17.03 27.24
C ALA A 157 -13.00 -18.39 27.76
N LEU A 158 -11.94 -18.97 27.17
CA LEU A 158 -11.32 -20.19 27.67
C LEU A 158 -10.65 -19.99 29.04
N CYS A 159 -9.95 -18.87 29.25
CA CYS A 159 -9.40 -18.53 30.57
C CYS A 159 -10.53 -18.42 31.62
N GLU A 160 -11.63 -17.74 31.29
CA GLU A 160 -12.80 -17.61 32.16
C GLU A 160 -13.47 -18.96 32.46
N ALA A 161 -13.60 -19.84 31.46
CA ALA A 161 -14.16 -21.18 31.64
C ALA A 161 -13.28 -22.04 32.56
N ARG A 162 -11.96 -22.03 32.35
CA ARG A 162 -11.00 -22.72 33.21
C ARG A 162 -11.02 -22.22 34.65
N GLU A 163 -11.21 -20.91 34.85
CA GLU A 163 -11.33 -20.31 36.18
C GLU A 163 -12.61 -20.73 36.91
N ALA A 164 -13.71 -20.87 36.17
CA ALA A 164 -14.99 -21.30 36.72
C ALA A 164 -15.06 -22.82 36.94
N SER A 165 -14.43 -23.60 36.08
CA SER A 165 -14.51 -25.07 36.07
C SER A 165 -13.20 -25.67 35.55
N PRO A 166 -12.18 -25.82 36.41
CA PRO A 166 -10.84 -26.27 35.98
C PRO A 166 -10.81 -27.74 35.51
N GLU A 167 -11.82 -28.53 35.85
CA GLU A 167 -11.96 -29.94 35.48
C GLU A 167 -12.65 -30.16 34.13
N GLU A 168 -13.08 -29.08 33.45
CA GLU A 168 -13.76 -29.20 32.16
C GLU A 168 -12.81 -29.79 31.10
N ALA A 169 -13.25 -30.90 30.50
CA ALA A 169 -12.48 -31.62 29.51
C ALA A 169 -12.27 -30.78 28.23
N HIS A 170 -11.17 -31.05 27.51
CA HIS A 170 -10.86 -30.44 26.20
C HIS A 170 -10.60 -28.92 26.19
N LEU A 171 -10.60 -28.24 27.34
CA LEU A 171 -10.23 -26.81 27.40
C LEU A 171 -8.83 -26.55 26.83
N SER A 172 -7.87 -27.41 27.13
CA SER A 172 -6.50 -27.32 26.61
C SER A 172 -6.41 -27.59 25.10
N GLU A 173 -7.23 -28.49 24.58
CA GLU A 173 -7.28 -28.78 23.13
C GLU A 173 -7.87 -27.59 22.37
N ARG A 174 -8.97 -27.02 22.88
CA ARG A 174 -9.59 -25.81 22.34
C ARG A 174 -8.63 -24.62 22.37
N TRP A 175 -7.85 -24.46 23.44
CA TRP A 175 -6.81 -23.44 23.53
C TRP A 175 -5.73 -23.61 22.46
N ALA A 176 -5.24 -24.84 22.28
CA ALA A 176 -4.20 -25.17 21.30
C ALA A 176 -4.68 -25.02 19.84
N ALA A 177 -5.98 -25.17 19.60
CA ALA A 177 -6.58 -25.03 18.26
C ALA A 177 -6.71 -23.57 17.79
N LEU A 178 -6.67 -22.59 18.71
CA LEU A 178 -6.78 -21.17 18.37
C LEU A 178 -5.46 -20.64 17.78
N ALA A 179 -5.55 -19.77 16.77
CA ALA A 179 -4.35 -19.19 16.17
C ALA A 179 -3.58 -18.32 17.18
N ALA A 180 -2.27 -18.20 16.94
CA ALA A 180 -1.39 -17.33 17.72
C ALA A 180 -1.81 -15.85 17.61
N LEU A 181 -1.85 -15.17 18.75
CA LEU A 181 -2.10 -13.73 18.82
C LEU A 181 -0.77 -12.95 18.76
N PRO A 182 -0.81 -11.62 18.53
CA PRO A 182 0.35 -10.76 18.76
C PRO A 182 0.97 -11.00 20.14
N VAL A 183 2.31 -10.98 20.22
CA VAL A 183 3.07 -11.32 21.45
C VAL A 183 2.62 -10.48 22.66
N ALA A 184 2.24 -9.22 22.44
CA ALA A 184 1.74 -8.31 23.47
C ALA A 184 0.47 -8.82 24.17
N TRP A 185 -0.35 -9.63 23.48
CA TRP A 185 -1.59 -10.22 24.00
C TRP A 185 -1.41 -11.68 24.39
N GLU A 186 -0.65 -12.44 23.60
CA GLU A 186 -0.41 -13.86 23.84
C GLU A 186 0.30 -14.08 25.18
N LYS A 187 1.33 -13.27 25.48
CA LYS A 187 2.12 -13.41 26.72
C LYS A 187 1.27 -13.27 28.01
N PRO A 188 0.50 -12.20 28.23
CA PRO A 188 -0.33 -12.08 29.44
C PRO A 188 -1.42 -13.15 29.51
N LEU A 189 -2.01 -13.55 28.37
CA LEU A 189 -3.03 -14.60 28.34
C LEU A 189 -2.44 -15.98 28.65
N ALA A 190 -1.28 -16.33 28.10
CA ALA A 190 -0.59 -17.58 28.41
C ALA A 190 -0.14 -17.62 29.89
N GLN A 191 0.22 -16.48 30.47
CA GLN A 191 0.49 -16.37 31.90
C GLN A 191 -0.76 -16.66 32.73
N ARG A 192 -1.90 -16.05 32.39
CA ARG A 192 -3.19 -16.32 33.04
C ARG A 192 -3.60 -17.79 32.88
N TRP A 193 -3.40 -18.36 31.70
CA TRP A 193 -3.71 -19.75 31.36
C TRP A 193 -2.83 -20.78 32.10
N SER A 194 -1.57 -20.45 32.40
CA SER A 194 -0.67 -21.38 33.10
C SER A 194 -0.81 -21.35 34.61
N GLN A 195 -1.29 -20.25 35.18
CA GLN A 195 -1.49 -20.10 36.62
C GLN A 195 -2.70 -20.92 37.10
N ALA A 196 -2.67 -21.36 38.36
CA ALA A 196 -3.84 -21.97 38.99
C ALA A 196 -5.00 -20.95 39.09
N PRO A 197 -6.27 -21.38 39.21
CA PRO A 197 -7.42 -20.49 39.37
C PRO A 197 -7.36 -19.70 40.69
N THR A 198 -6.57 -18.63 40.73
CA THR A 198 -6.41 -17.73 41.86
C THR A 198 -6.88 -16.33 41.50
N ALA A 199 -7.13 -15.49 42.51
CA ALA A 199 -7.40 -14.07 42.29
C ALA A 199 -6.24 -13.43 41.51
N GLY A 200 -6.59 -12.58 40.55
CA GLY A 200 -5.61 -11.92 39.69
C GLY A 200 -4.73 -10.91 40.42
N PRO A 201 -3.69 -10.37 39.76
CA PRO A 201 -2.70 -9.50 40.39
C PRO A 201 -3.25 -8.13 40.83
N LEU A 202 -4.40 -7.70 40.29
CA LEU A 202 -5.01 -6.41 40.60
C LEU A 202 -6.07 -6.55 41.69
N SER A 203 -6.14 -5.54 42.57
CA SER A 203 -7.30 -5.37 43.45
C SER A 203 -8.55 -5.04 42.63
N ALA A 204 -9.74 -5.25 43.21
CA ALA A 204 -11.00 -4.92 42.56
C ALA A 204 -11.06 -3.44 42.11
N THR A 205 -10.58 -2.52 42.96
CA THR A 205 -10.53 -1.09 42.64
C THR A 205 -9.52 -0.76 41.53
N ALA A 206 -8.35 -1.39 41.53
CA ALA A 206 -7.36 -1.20 40.47
C ALA A 206 -7.84 -1.77 39.12
N CYS A 207 -8.59 -2.88 39.15
CA CYS A 207 -9.22 -3.45 37.96
C CYS A 207 -10.30 -2.51 37.38
N GLU A 208 -11.12 -1.91 38.24
CA GLU A 208 -12.10 -0.90 37.82
C GLU A 208 -11.46 0.33 37.19
N ASP A 209 -10.45 0.89 37.86
CA ASP A 209 -9.70 2.05 37.36
C ASP A 209 -9.03 1.74 36.00
N LEU A 210 -8.50 0.53 35.82
CA LEU A 210 -7.90 0.08 34.57
C LEU A 210 -8.91 0.00 33.41
N LEU A 211 -10.10 -0.57 33.66
CA LEU A 211 -11.15 -0.64 32.64
C LEU A 211 -11.61 0.76 32.23
N LEU A 212 -11.77 1.68 33.19
CA LEU A 212 -12.12 3.08 32.89
C LEU A 212 -11.06 3.78 32.05
N GLN A 213 -9.77 3.53 32.31
CA GLN A 213 -8.65 4.06 31.50
C GLN A 213 -8.69 3.54 30.07
N LEU A 214 -8.91 2.23 29.89
CA LEU A 214 -9.00 1.61 28.56
C LEU A 214 -10.20 2.11 27.77
N GLU A 215 -11.36 2.27 28.42
CA GLU A 215 -12.54 2.78 27.74
C GLU A 215 -12.41 4.24 27.34
N ALA A 216 -11.74 5.05 28.17
CA ALA A 216 -11.41 6.42 27.81
C ALA A 216 -10.39 6.46 26.67
N ALA A 217 -9.45 5.52 26.60
CA ALA A 217 -8.45 5.45 25.53
C ALA A 217 -9.02 5.03 24.17
N LEU A 218 -10.14 4.29 24.17
CA LEU A 218 -10.88 3.85 22.99
C LEU A 218 -12.15 4.68 22.72
N ASP A 219 -12.34 5.80 23.43
CA ASP A 219 -13.47 6.71 23.29
C ASP A 219 -14.85 6.02 23.37
N LEU A 220 -15.00 4.99 24.22
CA LEU A 220 -16.28 4.31 24.38
C LEU A 220 -17.33 5.20 25.05
N PRO A 221 -18.59 5.14 24.57
CA PRO A 221 -19.71 5.83 25.19
C PRO A 221 -19.86 5.38 26.64
N ALA A 222 -19.92 6.35 27.56
CA ALA A 222 -20.03 6.13 28.99
C ALA A 222 -21.39 6.59 29.50
N SER A 223 -21.98 5.82 30.41
CA SER A 223 -23.09 6.30 31.24
C SER A 223 -22.67 7.53 32.06
N ALA A 224 -23.62 8.32 32.54
CA ALA A 224 -23.31 9.50 33.39
C ALA A 224 -22.47 9.13 34.62
N GLU A 225 -22.73 7.96 35.20
CA GLU A 225 -21.97 7.38 36.32
C GLU A 225 -20.52 7.04 35.93
N SER A 226 -20.33 6.43 34.76
CA SER A 226 -18.99 6.12 34.23
C SER A 226 -18.20 7.38 33.86
N LEU A 227 -18.88 8.45 33.43
CA LEU A 227 -18.26 9.77 33.18
C LEU A 227 -17.78 10.43 34.48
N ALA A 228 -18.57 10.33 35.57
CA ALA A 228 -18.15 10.82 36.89
C ALA A 228 -16.92 10.05 37.40
N ALA A 229 -16.96 8.72 37.34
CA ALA A 229 -15.82 7.87 37.73
C ALA A 229 -14.54 8.17 36.91
N ARG A 230 -14.66 8.43 35.61
CA ARG A 230 -13.53 8.87 34.76
C ARG A 230 -12.98 10.23 35.17
N ARG A 231 -13.83 11.19 35.58
CA ARG A 231 -13.40 12.51 36.08
C ARG A 231 -12.63 12.38 37.39
N ASP A 232 -13.16 11.60 38.33
CA ASP A 232 -12.52 11.37 39.63
C ASP A 232 -11.17 10.66 39.48
N LEU A 233 -11.07 9.70 38.56
CA LEU A 233 -9.81 9.05 38.23
C LEU A 233 -8.79 10.03 37.66
N LYS A 234 -9.19 10.92 36.74
CA LYS A 234 -8.30 11.97 36.20
C LYS A 234 -7.82 12.94 37.29
N LEU A 235 -8.68 13.32 38.22
CA LEU A 235 -8.32 14.19 39.34
C LEU A 235 -7.33 13.50 40.29
N ARG A 236 -7.55 12.22 40.61
CA ARG A 236 -6.59 11.43 41.40
C ARG A 236 -5.23 11.32 40.71
N ALA A 237 -5.21 11.00 39.42
CA ALA A 237 -3.98 10.90 38.63
C ALA A 237 -3.22 12.24 38.55
N LEU A 238 -3.94 13.36 38.40
CA LEU A 238 -3.35 14.70 38.39
C LEU A 238 -2.76 15.06 39.76
N LYS A 239 -3.46 14.72 40.85
CA LYS A 239 -2.93 14.88 42.21
C LYS A 239 -1.65 14.05 42.42
N ASP A 240 -1.64 12.78 42.03
CA ASP A 240 -0.46 11.93 42.15
C ASP A 240 0.72 12.41 41.31
N ALA A 241 0.45 13.00 40.13
CA ALA A 241 1.46 13.63 39.29
C ALA A 241 2.05 14.90 39.94
N LEU A 242 1.20 15.76 40.52
CA LEU A 242 1.65 16.95 41.26
C LEU A 242 2.47 16.59 42.50
N GLU A 243 2.16 15.47 43.14
CA GLU A 243 2.90 14.96 44.29
C GLU A 243 4.15 14.13 43.90
N GLY A 244 4.47 14.04 42.61
CA GLY A 244 5.66 13.34 42.11
C GLY A 244 5.59 11.81 42.23
N ARG A 245 4.41 11.24 42.49
CA ARG A 245 4.17 9.79 42.65
C ARG A 245 3.83 9.08 41.35
N ALA A 246 3.61 9.81 40.27
CA ALA A 246 3.29 9.25 38.95
C ALA A 246 4.55 8.88 38.15
N ALA A 247 4.55 7.71 37.50
CA ALA A 247 5.58 7.32 36.55
C ALA A 247 5.50 8.17 35.26
N GLN A 248 6.59 8.84 34.89
CA GLN A 248 6.68 9.56 33.62
C GLN A 248 6.74 8.55 32.46
N THR A 249 5.61 8.35 31.77
CA THR A 249 5.57 7.50 30.58
C THR A 249 5.58 8.39 29.35
N GLN A 250 6.63 8.29 28.53
CA GLN A 250 6.85 9.17 27.37
C GLN A 250 6.02 8.78 26.14
N ASP A 251 5.51 7.53 26.07
CA ASP A 251 4.74 7.02 24.93
C ASP A 251 3.30 6.61 25.34
N PRO A 252 2.27 7.37 24.92
CA PRO A 252 0.87 7.05 25.18
C PRO A 252 0.39 5.72 24.60
N LEU A 253 0.92 5.26 23.47
CA LEU A 253 0.51 3.99 22.86
C LEU A 253 1.08 2.80 23.62
N ALA A 254 2.35 2.88 24.02
CA ALA A 254 2.98 1.87 24.88
C ALA A 254 2.24 1.74 26.22
N GLN A 255 1.83 2.88 26.80
CA GLN A 255 1.04 2.90 28.03
C GLN A 255 -0.31 2.17 27.87
N ARG A 256 -1.05 2.45 26.78
CA ARG A 256 -2.32 1.77 26.48
C ARG A 256 -2.14 0.26 26.28
N ALA A 257 -1.08 -0.15 25.59
CA ALA A 257 -0.74 -1.56 25.41
C ALA A 257 -0.43 -2.25 26.74
N GLN A 258 0.27 -1.57 27.65
CA GLN A 258 0.57 -2.07 28.99
C GLN A 258 -0.69 -2.22 29.85
N TRP A 259 -1.61 -1.24 29.78
CA TRP A 259 -2.91 -1.32 30.45
C TRP A 259 -3.71 -2.52 29.94
N PHE A 260 -3.78 -2.70 28.62
CA PHE A 260 -4.51 -3.80 28.04
C PHE A 260 -3.91 -5.16 28.39
N ALA A 261 -2.58 -5.30 28.34
CA ALA A 261 -1.89 -6.50 28.78
C ALA A 261 -2.15 -6.84 30.26
N SER A 262 -2.24 -5.83 31.12
CA SER A 262 -2.60 -6.01 32.53
C SER A 262 -4.05 -6.51 32.69
N ALA A 263 -4.99 -6.00 31.89
CA ALA A 263 -6.38 -6.46 31.88
C ALA A 263 -6.49 -7.91 31.39
N LEU A 264 -5.75 -8.29 30.34
CA LEU A 264 -5.72 -9.66 29.81
C LEU A 264 -5.17 -10.68 30.83
N ARG A 265 -4.23 -10.26 31.68
CA ARG A 265 -3.63 -11.11 32.71
C ARG A 265 -4.54 -11.30 33.94
N GLN A 266 -5.53 -10.42 34.13
CA GLN A 266 -6.38 -10.44 35.32
C GLN A 266 -7.38 -11.60 35.28
N SER A 267 -7.35 -12.45 36.31
CA SER A 267 -8.35 -13.49 36.60
C SER A 267 -9.37 -13.00 37.65
N GLY A 268 -10.52 -13.69 37.74
CA GLY A 268 -11.51 -13.41 38.77
C GLY A 268 -12.28 -12.09 38.59
N MET A 269 -12.40 -11.60 37.35
CA MET A 269 -13.25 -10.44 37.04
C MET A 269 -14.73 -10.73 37.30
N SER A 270 -15.45 -9.75 37.84
CA SER A 270 -16.91 -9.83 38.01
C SER A 270 -17.62 -9.97 36.65
N PRO A 271 -18.87 -10.48 36.58
CA PRO A 271 -19.63 -10.52 35.33
C PRO A 271 -19.74 -9.16 34.62
N ALA A 272 -19.90 -8.07 35.38
CA ALA A 272 -19.95 -6.72 34.83
C ALA A 272 -18.60 -6.28 34.25
N GLN A 273 -17.49 -6.59 34.91
CA GLN A 273 -16.13 -6.29 34.42
C GLN A 273 -15.82 -7.06 33.13
N ARG A 274 -16.23 -8.34 33.06
CA ARG A 274 -16.07 -9.17 31.86
C ARG A 274 -16.85 -8.60 30.68
N GLU A 275 -18.08 -8.14 30.91
CA GLU A 275 -18.89 -7.53 29.85
C GLU A 275 -18.24 -6.25 29.31
N ARG A 276 -17.70 -5.41 30.20
CA ARG A 276 -16.95 -4.21 29.81
C ARG A 276 -15.68 -4.54 29.02
N LEU A 277 -14.93 -5.58 29.42
CA LEU A 277 -13.77 -6.05 28.66
C LEU A 277 -14.16 -6.56 27.26
N ARG A 278 -15.30 -7.23 27.12
CA ARG A 278 -15.82 -7.65 25.80
C ARG A 278 -16.21 -6.46 24.94
N ALA A 279 -16.88 -5.45 25.52
CA ALA A 279 -17.20 -4.20 24.83
C ALA A 279 -15.93 -3.45 24.36
N LEU A 280 -14.88 -3.44 25.19
CA LEU A 280 -13.56 -2.90 24.81
C LEU A 280 -12.97 -3.61 23.59
N ILE A 281 -13.03 -4.95 23.55
CA ILE A 281 -12.51 -5.74 22.42
C ILE A 281 -13.37 -5.55 21.17
N ALA A 282 -14.69 -5.40 21.33
CA ALA A 282 -15.59 -5.06 20.23
C ALA A 282 -15.25 -3.68 19.62
N ALA A 283 -14.99 -2.68 20.47
CA ALA A 283 -14.51 -1.38 20.00
C ALA A 283 -13.13 -1.48 19.34
N LEU A 284 -12.21 -2.27 19.91
CA LEU A 284 -10.89 -2.54 19.34
C LEU A 284 -10.98 -3.17 17.93
N ARG A 285 -11.95 -4.06 17.68
CA ARG A 285 -12.18 -4.67 16.36
C ARG A 285 -12.41 -3.61 15.28
N HIS A 286 -13.08 -2.51 15.60
CA HIS A 286 -13.33 -1.41 14.68
C HIS A 286 -12.23 -0.33 14.67
N ALA A 287 -11.29 -0.39 15.62
CA ALA A 287 -10.13 0.48 15.66
C ALA A 287 -9.01 -0.03 14.73
N ALA A 288 -8.02 0.84 14.46
CA ALA A 288 -6.85 0.48 13.68
C ALA A 288 -5.99 -0.59 14.41
N PRO A 289 -5.37 -1.53 13.68
CA PRO A 289 -4.41 -2.46 14.26
C PRO A 289 -3.30 -1.70 14.99
N GLY A 290 -2.97 -2.14 16.21
CA GLY A 290 -1.95 -1.50 17.05
C GLY A 290 -2.46 -0.50 18.09
N SER A 291 -3.74 -0.10 18.07
CA SER A 291 -4.30 0.85 19.07
C SER A 291 -4.12 0.41 20.53
N LEU A 292 -4.06 -0.90 20.79
CA LEU A 292 -3.78 -1.51 22.10
C LEU A 292 -2.65 -2.55 22.02
N GLY A 293 -1.63 -2.31 21.19
CA GLY A 293 -0.47 -3.22 21.05
C GLY A 293 -0.68 -4.42 20.12
N GLY A 294 -1.83 -4.51 19.43
CA GLY A 294 -2.17 -5.58 18.49
C GLY A 294 -1.52 -5.48 17.11
N SER A 295 -0.36 -4.85 16.98
CA SER A 295 0.32 -4.76 15.69
C SER A 295 1.12 -6.03 15.46
N ALA A 296 0.78 -6.79 14.41
CA ALA A 296 1.68 -7.78 13.86
C ALA A 296 2.78 -7.03 13.10
N ARG A 297 3.99 -6.99 13.67
CA ARG A 297 5.19 -6.74 12.86
C ARG A 297 5.47 -7.95 11.99
#